data_AF-A0A0C2INU1-F1
#
_entry.id   AF-A0A0C2INU1-F1
#
_cell.length_a   1.000
_cell.length_b   1.000
_cell.length_c   1.000
_cell.angle_alpha   90.00
_cell.angle_beta   90.00
_cell.angle_gamma   90.00
#
_symmetry.space_group_name_H-M   'P 1'
#
loop_
_entity.id
_entity.type
_entity.pdbx_description
1 polymer ?
#
loop_
_entity_poly.entity_id
_entity_poly.type
_entity_poly.pdbx_seq_one_letter_code
_entity_poly.pdbx_strand_id
1 'polypeptide(L)'
;MTPDIKYIVLLDEDFKISLRMISLKIHDECSIPFCQIIIFDCLNDIQFSLKYVASNPEKRNDPDTILKRKIYSEKFTVVEEQFPSQNIFLDEARFNVSMIVKK
;
A
#
# COMPACT_ATOMS: atom_id res chain seq x y z
N MET A 1 -20.37 10.79 -20.80
CA MET A 1 -19.21 9.98 -21.23
C MET A 1 -18.83 9.12 -20.05
N THR A 2 -19.08 7.82 -20.12
CA THR A 2 -18.53 6.85 -19.16
C THR A 2 -17.01 6.83 -19.34
N PRO A 3 -16.19 6.88 -18.27
CA PRO A 3 -14.76 6.72 -18.42
C PRO A 3 -14.49 5.36 -19.05
N ASP A 4 -13.98 5.35 -20.28
CA ASP A 4 -13.69 4.11 -20.98
C ASP A 4 -12.68 3.28 -20.18
N ILE A 5 -12.94 1.97 -20.15
CA ILE A 5 -12.17 0.89 -19.48
C ILE A 5 -10.64 1.02 -19.68
N LYS A 6 -10.21 1.68 -20.75
CA LYS A 6 -8.81 1.90 -21.12
C LYS A 6 -7.98 2.63 -20.05
N TYR A 7 -8.56 3.55 -19.27
CA TYR A 7 -7.80 4.27 -18.24
C TYR A 7 -7.72 3.54 -16.89
N ILE A 8 -8.58 2.55 -16.67
CA ILE A 8 -8.47 1.65 -15.51
C ILE A 8 -7.18 0.83 -15.64
N VAL A 9 -6.81 0.44 -16.86
CA VAL A 9 -5.56 -0.30 -17.14
C VAL A 9 -4.31 0.46 -16.66
N LEU A 10 -4.30 1.80 -16.74
CA LEU A 10 -3.16 2.60 -16.24
C LEU A 10 -3.00 2.52 -14.72
N LEU A 11 -4.10 2.35 -13.98
CA LEU A 11 -4.09 2.20 -12.53
C LEU A 11 -3.77 0.77 -12.10
N ASP A 12 -4.18 -0.22 -12.90
CA ASP A 12 -3.87 -1.63 -12.67
C ASP A 12 -2.37 -1.92 -12.86
N GLU A 13 -1.71 -1.27 -13.83
CA GLU A 13 -0.28 -1.44 -14.09
C GLU A 13 0.63 -0.72 -13.06
N ASP A 14 0.24 0.48 -12.62
CA ASP A 14 1.01 1.26 -11.63
C ASP A 14 0.11 2.01 -10.63
N PHE A 15 -0.21 1.33 -9.53
CA PHE A 15 -1.01 1.90 -8.44
C PHE A 15 -0.34 3.07 -7.68
N LYS A 16 0.93 3.42 -8.00
CA LYS A 16 1.65 4.56 -7.41
C LYS A 16 1.63 5.81 -8.28
N ILE A 17 1.00 5.75 -9.45
CA ILE A 17 0.93 6.87 -10.36
C ILE A 17 0.14 8.04 -9.73
N SER A 18 0.75 9.23 -9.77
CA SER A 18 0.10 10.43 -9.23
C SER A 18 -1.02 10.92 -10.15
N LEU A 19 -2.02 11.62 -9.60
CA LEU A 19 -3.07 12.29 -10.38
C LEU A 19 -2.50 13.23 -11.47
N ARG A 20 -1.37 13.87 -11.19
CA ARG A 20 -0.65 14.70 -12.16
C ARG A 20 -0.13 13.88 -13.35
N MET A 21 0.44 12.71 -13.08
CA MET A 21 0.94 11.84 -14.15
C MET A 21 -0.19 11.20 -14.95
N ILE A 22 -1.32 10.88 -14.31
CA ILE A 22 -2.54 10.45 -15.00
C ILE A 22 -3.01 11.56 -15.96
N SER A 23 -3.09 12.81 -15.47
CA SER A 23 -3.46 13.97 -16.29
C SER A 23 -2.56 14.14 -17.52
N LEU A 24 -1.24 14.03 -17.35
CA LEU A 24 -0.28 14.11 -18.46
C LEU A 24 -0.47 12.98 -19.48
N LYS A 25 -0.64 11.72 -19.02
CA LYS A 25 -0.86 10.57 -19.91
C LYS A 25 -2.16 10.70 -20.72
N ILE A 26 -3.25 11.14 -20.09
CA ILE A 26 -4.52 11.36 -20.79
C ILE A 26 -4.37 12.47 -21.83
N HIS A 27 -3.65 13.54 -21.50
CA HIS A 27 -3.36 14.61 -22.46
C HIS A 27 -2.55 14.08 -23.66
N ASP A 28 -1.51 13.29 -23.43
CA ASP A 28 -0.67 12.75 -24.49
C ASP A 28 -1.46 11.80 -25.42
N GLU A 29 -2.38 11.00 -24.88
CA GLU A 29 -3.18 10.06 -25.68
C GLU A 29 -4.36 10.72 -26.41
N CYS A 30 -5.02 11.71 -25.79
CA CYS A 30 -6.29 12.24 -26.28
C CYS A 30 -6.22 13.70 -26.73
N SER A 31 -5.10 14.38 -26.53
CA SER A 31 -4.95 15.82 -26.76
C SER A 31 -6.01 16.67 -26.02
N ILE A 32 -6.55 16.14 -24.92
CA ILE A 32 -7.55 16.83 -24.08
C ILE A 32 -6.93 17.10 -22.71
N PRO A 33 -6.87 18.37 -22.26
CA PRO A 33 -6.38 18.70 -20.94
C PRO A 33 -7.43 18.37 -19.87
N PHE A 34 -7.11 17.41 -19.00
CA PHE A 34 -7.92 17.11 -17.81
C PHE A 34 -7.29 17.70 -16.56
N CYS A 35 -8.09 18.46 -15.79
CA CYS A 35 -7.68 18.95 -14.48
C CYS A 35 -7.69 17.81 -13.45
N GLN A 36 -6.82 17.88 -12.44
CA GLN A 36 -6.71 16.82 -11.41
C GLN A 36 -8.02 16.60 -10.65
N ILE A 37 -8.84 17.65 -10.47
CA ILE A 37 -10.16 17.57 -9.83
C ILE A 37 -11.09 16.66 -10.64
N ILE A 38 -11.15 16.84 -11.96
CA ILE A 38 -12.00 16.03 -12.84
C ILE A 38 -11.56 14.55 -12.81
N ILE A 39 -10.25 14.31 -12.79
CA ILE A 39 -9.71 12.95 -12.67
C ILE A 39 -10.10 12.33 -11.33
N PHE A 40 -10.00 13.10 -10.24
CA PHE A 40 -10.40 12.64 -8.92
C PHE A 40 -11.90 12.30 -8.86
N ASP A 41 -12.76 13.12 -9.46
CA ASP A 41 -14.20 12.85 -9.52
C ASP A 41 -14.49 11.57 -10.33
N CYS A 42 -13.85 11.40 -11.49
CA CYS A 42 -13.95 10.17 -12.28
C CYS A 42 -13.48 8.93 -11.51
N LEU A 43 -12.43 9.05 -10.69
CA LEU A 43 -11.94 7.96 -9.83
C LEU A 43 -12.96 7.60 -8.74
N ASN A 44 -13.59 8.60 -8.13
CA ASN A 44 -14.64 8.38 -7.14
C ASN A 44 -15.86 7.67 -7.76
N ASP A 45 -16.24 8.04 -8.98
CA ASP A 45 -17.37 7.43 -9.70
C ASP A 45 -17.16 5.94 -9.97
N ILE A 46 -15.92 5.51 -10.23
CA ILE A 46 -15.56 4.09 -10.39
C ILE A 46 -15.20 3.39 -9.07
N GLN A 47 -15.51 4.01 -7.92
CA GLN A 47 -15.24 3.50 -6.58
C GLN A 47 -13.74 3.28 -6.29
N PHE A 48 -12.86 4.03 -6.96
CA PHE A 48 -11.43 3.96 -6.70
C PHE A 48 -11.07 4.81 -5.48
N SER A 49 -10.58 4.16 -4.42
CA SER A 49 -10.15 4.85 -3.21
C SER A 49 -8.66 5.20 -3.26
N LEU A 50 -8.32 6.48 -3.15
CA LEU A 50 -6.94 6.92 -2.89
C LEU A 50 -6.61 6.71 -1.40
N LYS A 51 -5.81 5.69 -1.11
CA LYS A 51 -5.32 5.42 0.25
C LYS A 51 -3.91 5.99 0.42
N TYR A 52 -3.72 6.80 1.45
CA TYR A 52 -2.38 7.18 1.87
C TYR A 52 -1.68 5.97 2.48
N VAL A 53 -0.69 5.42 1.77
CA VAL A 53 0.15 4.34 2.28
C VAL A 53 1.42 4.98 2.84
N ALA A 54 1.58 4.95 4.15
CA ALA A 54 2.82 5.38 4.78
C ALA A 54 3.97 4.51 4.24
N SER A 55 5.01 5.16 3.71
CA SER A 55 6.23 4.46 3.32
C SER A 55 6.91 3.92 4.57
N ASN A 56 6.83 2.61 4.80
CA ASN A 56 7.61 1.98 5.85
C ASN A 56 9.10 2.12 5.48
N PRO A 57 9.94 2.73 6.35
CA PRO A 57 11.35 2.98 6.04
C PRO A 57 12.17 1.69 5.91
N GLU A 58 11.74 0.61 6.54
CA GLU A 58 12.29 -0.72 6.31
C GLU A 58 11.67 -1.34 5.06
N LYS A 59 12.52 -1.80 4.12
CA LYS A 59 12.10 -2.63 2.99
C LYS A 59 11.62 -3.99 3.50
N ARG A 60 10.45 -4.05 4.15
CA ARG A 60 9.80 -5.28 4.62
C ARG A 60 9.51 -6.29 3.51
N ASN A 61 9.62 -5.85 2.26
CA ASN A 61 9.37 -6.61 1.04
C ASN A 61 10.66 -6.89 0.25
N ASP A 62 11.86 -6.73 0.83
CA ASP A 62 13.06 -7.23 0.14
C ASP A 62 13.00 -8.77 0.00
N PRO A 63 13.48 -9.34 -1.11
CA PRO A 63 13.34 -10.78 -1.37
C PRO A 63 13.92 -11.67 -0.28
N ASP A 64 15.04 -11.25 0.32
CA ASP A 64 15.72 -12.02 1.37
C ASP A 64 14.93 -12.03 2.67
N THR A 65 14.37 -10.88 3.07
CA THR A 65 13.49 -10.78 4.24
C THR A 65 12.19 -11.55 4.04
N ILE A 66 11.62 -11.53 2.83
CA ILE A 66 10.45 -12.35 2.49
C ILE A 66 10.79 -13.85 2.65
N LEU A 67 11.92 -14.29 2.10
CA LEU A 67 12.36 -15.68 2.19
C LEU A 67 12.59 -16.11 3.65
N LYS A 68 13.27 -15.28 4.45
CA LYS A 68 13.50 -15.54 5.88
C LYS A 68 12.18 -15.68 6.64
N ARG A 69 11.22 -14.80 6.39
CA ARG A 69 9.87 -14.85 7.01
C ARG A 69 9.11 -16.11 6.62
N LYS A 70 9.16 -16.48 5.35
CA LYS A 70 8.55 -17.73 4.85
C LYS A 70 9.12 -18.94 5.57
N ILE A 71 10.45 -19.09 5.58
CA ILE A 71 11.14 -20.21 6.24
C ILE A 71 10.80 -20.27 7.73
N TYR A 72 10.78 -19.11 8.41
CA TYR A 72 10.41 -19.06 9.82
C TYR A 72 8.96 -19.51 10.04
N SER A 73 8.01 -19.00 9.24
CA SER A 73 6.59 -19.36 9.35
C SER A 73 6.35 -20.86 9.13
N GLU A 74 7.04 -21.47 8.16
CA GLU A 74 6.96 -22.91 7.88
C GLU A 74 7.56 -23.76 9.01
N LYS A 75 8.55 -23.23 9.74
CA LYS A 75 9.11 -23.90 10.92
C LYS A 75 8.26 -23.68 12.16
N PHE A 76 7.58 -22.55 12.26
CA PHE A 76 6.78 -22.19 13.42
C PHE A 76 5.61 -23.17 13.61
N THR A 77 4.98 -23.64 12.53
CA THR A 77 3.94 -24.68 12.62
C THR A 77 4.44 -25.95 13.31
N VAL A 78 5.68 -26.37 13.03
CA VAL A 78 6.31 -27.53 13.69
C VAL A 78 6.54 -27.26 15.19
N VAL A 79 6.93 -26.05 15.56
CA VAL A 79 7.14 -25.66 16.96
C VAL A 79 5.81 -25.60 17.72
N GLU A 80 4.76 -25.08 17.07
CA GLU A 80 3.41 -25.03 17.64
C GLU A 80 2.83 -26.43 17.89
N GLU A 81 3.04 -27.36 16.96
CA GLU A 81 2.65 -28.77 17.13
C GLU A 81 3.40 -29.46 18.28
N GLN A 82 4.69 -29.16 18.46
CA GLN A 82 5.53 -29.76 19.51
C GLN A 82 5.27 -29.17 20.90
N PHE A 83 4.94 -27.88 20.98
CA PHE A 83 4.76 -27.15 22.23
C PHE A 83 3.44 -26.37 22.22
N PRO A 84 2.29 -27.07 22.15
CA PRO A 84 1.00 -26.41 22.12
C PRO A 84 0.81 -25.59 23.40
N SER A 85 0.44 -24.32 23.23
CA SER A 85 0.14 -23.38 24.32
C SER A 85 1.29 -23.06 25.28
N GLN A 86 2.54 -23.38 24.94
CA GLN A 86 3.73 -23.01 25.74
C GLN A 86 4.55 -21.87 25.12
N ASN A 87 3.97 -21.15 24.17
CA ASN A 87 4.64 -20.05 23.46
C ASN A 87 4.47 -18.74 24.22
N ILE A 88 5.58 -18.13 24.64
CA ILE A 88 5.63 -16.77 25.21
C ILE A 88 6.25 -15.85 24.17
N PHE A 89 5.51 -14.83 23.74
CA PHE A 89 6.01 -13.80 22.82
C PHE A 89 6.50 -12.59 23.63
N LEU A 90 7.75 -12.21 23.39
CA LEU A 90 8.36 -11.03 23.99
C LEU A 90 8.62 -10.01 22.88
N ASP A 91 8.16 -8.78 23.07
CA ASP A 91 8.39 -7.67 22.14
C ASP A 91 8.72 -6.39 22.92
N GLU A 92 9.59 -5.56 22.36
CA GLU A 92 10.01 -4.30 22.96
C GLU A 92 9.30 -3.13 22.28
N ALA A 93 8.39 -2.48 23.02
CA ALA A 93 7.79 -1.22 22.58
C ALA A 93 8.57 -0.03 23.12
N ARG A 94 9.05 0.86 22.24
CA ARG A 94 9.65 2.14 22.62
C ARG A 94 8.56 3.20 22.76
N PHE A 95 8.43 3.78 23.95
CA PHE A 95 7.54 4.92 24.20
C PHE A 95 8.31 6.23 24.07
N ASN A 96 7.79 7.17 23.27
CA ASN A 96 8.38 8.49 23.17
C ASN A 96 7.92 9.38 24.34
N VAL A 97 8.86 9.69 25.23
CA VAL A 97 8.63 10.52 26.43
C VAL A 97 8.19 11.95 26.09
N SER A 98 8.40 12.44 24.86
CA SER A 98 7.92 13.77 24.45
C SER A 98 6.42 13.84 24.15
N MET A 99 5.70 12.72 24.08
CA MET A 99 4.23 12.68 23.92
C MET A 99 3.47 12.88 25.24
N ILE A 100 3.99 13.72 26.14
CA ILE A 100 3.26 14.17 27.32
C ILE A 100 2.16 15.13 26.83
N VAL A 101 0.92 14.63 26.79
CA VAL A 101 -0.26 15.49 26.70
C VAL A 101 -0.29 16.29 28.00
N LYS A 102 0.02 17.60 27.93
CA LYS A 102 -0.19 18.52 29.04
C LYS A 102 -1.70 18.50 29.38
N LYS A 103 -2.02 18.15 30.63
CA LYS A 103 -3.36 18.29 31.19
C LYS A 103 -3.81 19.74 31.20
#